data_AF-A0A3N1IMT8-F1
#
_entry.id   AF-A0A3N1IMT8-F1
#
_cell.length_a   1.000
_cell.length_b   1.000
_cell.length_c   1.000
_cell.angle_alpha   90.00
_cell.angle_beta   90.00
_cell.angle_gamma   90.00
#
_symmetry.space_group_name_H-M   'P 1'
#
loop_
_entity.id
_entity.type
_entity.pdbx_description
1 polymer ?
#
loop_
_entity_poly.entity_id
_entity_poly.type
_entity_poly.pdbx_seq_one_letter_code
_entity_poly.pdbx_strand_id
1 'polypeptide(L)'
;MTRPVSVVTGRGSVQDLPRSATEPDGSVVVRVLSYNIRSMRDDVAALARVIRACRPDVVCVQEAPRFYGWRKAAARLSRTSGLVYVSGGATAAGPMILSSLRAHVERAEDVLLPRTPGLHQRGFATAVLRFGRARLGVLSCHLSVDDHERYAQGRLVLDRLSALDVPYAVVGGDFNDRPDGRTFGLLADSLQDGWATNPWGREHTTRLGDPLQRIDAVFATEGVEVLGCGVPMGLDGVREGDLRAATDHLPVLAALRVPAV
;
A
#
# COMPACT_ATOMS: atom_id res chain seq x y z
N MET A 1 7.88 -30.15 24.47
CA MET A 1 8.33 -28.94 25.20
C MET A 1 8.32 -27.77 24.23
N THR A 2 7.26 -26.97 24.31
CA THR A 2 7.00 -25.80 23.48
C THR A 2 7.95 -24.67 23.87
N ARG A 3 8.75 -24.19 22.90
CA ARG A 3 9.58 -22.98 23.08
C ARG A 3 8.67 -21.76 23.20
N PRO A 4 8.96 -20.81 24.10
CA PRO A 4 8.16 -19.60 24.21
C PRO A 4 8.37 -18.74 22.97
N VAL A 5 7.26 -18.27 22.39
CA VAL A 5 7.25 -17.24 21.35
C VAL A 5 7.74 -15.95 22.00
N SER A 6 8.95 -15.52 21.64
CA SER A 6 9.50 -14.24 22.07
C SER A 6 8.68 -13.13 21.42
N VAL A 7 7.87 -12.43 22.22
CA VAL A 7 7.22 -11.19 21.81
C VAL A 7 8.33 -10.16 21.59
N VAL A 8 8.70 -9.93 20.32
CA VAL A 8 9.57 -8.82 19.96
C VAL A 8 8.79 -7.54 20.23
N THR A 9 9.11 -6.88 21.34
CA THR A 9 8.64 -5.52 21.64
C THR A 9 9.31 -4.57 20.64
N GLY A 10 8.60 -4.27 19.55
CA GLY A 10 9.12 -3.54 18.39
C GLY A 10 9.71 -2.18 18.76
N ARG A 11 11.02 -2.05 18.59
CA ARG A 11 11.68 -0.76 18.31
C ARG A 11 11.62 -0.56 16.80
N GLY A 12 10.68 0.26 16.36
CA GLY A 12 10.56 0.65 14.96
C GLY A 12 9.95 2.03 14.91
N SER A 13 10.74 3.03 15.30
CA SER A 13 10.39 4.42 15.01
C SER A 13 10.51 4.63 13.50
N VAL A 14 9.75 5.55 12.91
CA VAL A 14 9.89 5.89 11.48
C VAL A 14 11.29 6.39 11.10
N GLN A 15 12.09 6.75 12.11
CA GLN A 15 13.49 7.14 11.97
C GLN A 15 14.39 5.94 11.65
N ASP A 16 13.98 4.73 12.05
CA ASP A 16 14.71 3.47 11.82
C ASP A 16 14.48 2.91 10.40
N LEU A 17 13.41 3.34 9.72
CA LEU A 17 13.15 2.96 8.34
C LEU A 17 13.94 3.87 7.38
N PRO A 18 14.66 3.35 6.37
CA PRO A 18 15.41 4.18 5.43
C PRO A 18 14.54 5.27 4.78
N ARG A 19 15.11 6.47 4.64
CA ARG A 19 14.43 7.61 4.00
C ARG A 19 14.53 7.48 2.49
N SER A 20 13.54 8.06 1.81
CA SER A 20 13.54 8.26 0.38
C SER A 20 14.83 8.95 -0.10
N ALA A 21 15.55 8.34 -1.03
CA ALA A 21 16.84 8.81 -1.52
C ALA A 21 17.08 8.38 -2.97
N THR A 22 18.05 9.02 -3.62
CA THR A 22 18.64 8.55 -4.88
C THR A 22 20.12 8.32 -4.59
N GLU A 23 20.55 7.09 -4.81
CA GLU A 23 21.90 6.64 -4.49
C GLU A 23 22.89 6.98 -5.62
N PRO A 24 24.20 7.03 -5.34
CA PRO A 24 25.22 7.36 -6.34
C PRO A 24 25.25 6.42 -7.56
N ASP A 25 24.87 5.15 -7.37
CA ASP A 25 24.77 4.15 -8.45
C ASP A 25 23.52 4.31 -9.32
N GLY A 26 22.64 5.27 -8.99
CA GLY A 26 21.39 5.54 -9.69
C GLY A 26 20.20 4.72 -9.17
N SER A 27 20.41 3.77 -8.26
CA SER A 27 19.32 3.12 -7.54
C SER A 27 18.60 4.14 -6.63
N VAL A 28 17.39 3.81 -6.20
CA VAL A 28 16.58 4.71 -5.37
C VAL A 28 15.99 3.97 -4.20
N VAL A 29 15.92 4.66 -3.06
CA VAL A 29 15.05 4.27 -1.96
C VAL A 29 13.71 4.98 -2.13
N VAL A 30 12.63 4.20 -2.19
CA VAL A 30 11.26 4.66 -2.34
C VAL A 30 10.44 4.17 -1.15
N ARG A 31 9.68 5.08 -0.54
CA ARG A 31 8.71 4.72 0.52
C ARG A 31 7.32 4.53 -0.07
N VAL A 32 6.77 3.33 0.05
CA VAL A 32 5.43 2.97 -0.43
C VAL A 32 4.52 2.72 0.76
N LEU A 33 3.39 3.41 0.80
CA LEU A 33 2.36 3.27 1.84
C LEU A 33 1.12 2.60 1.25
N SER A 34 0.68 1.48 1.81
CA SER A 34 -0.68 0.96 1.58
C SER A 34 -1.59 1.43 2.71
N TYR A 35 -2.77 1.96 2.38
CA TYR A 35 -3.70 2.43 3.40
C TYR A 35 -5.17 2.42 2.96
N ASN A 36 -5.98 1.54 3.57
CA ASN A 36 -7.43 1.59 3.47
C ASN A 36 -7.94 2.77 4.32
N ILE A 37 -8.68 3.69 3.70
CA ILE A 37 -9.11 4.95 4.33
C ILE A 37 -10.61 5.03 4.58
N ARG A 38 -11.34 3.93 4.38
CA ARG A 38 -12.78 3.81 4.68
C ARG A 38 -13.62 4.95 4.10
N SER A 39 -13.37 5.32 2.84
CA SER A 39 -14.03 6.44 2.15
C SER A 39 -13.92 7.79 2.86
N MET A 40 -12.87 8.01 3.67
CA MET A 40 -12.67 9.24 4.46
C MET A 40 -13.83 9.56 5.40
N ARG A 41 -14.50 8.53 5.95
CA ARG A 41 -15.67 8.68 6.81
C ARG A 41 -15.34 9.11 8.24
N ASP A 42 -14.11 8.87 8.69
CA ASP A 42 -13.65 9.15 10.04
C ASP A 42 -12.91 10.53 10.10
N ASP A 43 -11.85 10.67 10.91
CA ASP A 43 -11.11 11.93 11.03
C ASP A 43 -10.12 12.11 9.88
N VAL A 44 -10.53 12.90 8.88
CA VAL A 44 -9.71 13.25 7.71
C VAL A 44 -8.43 14.01 8.08
N ALA A 45 -8.44 14.82 9.13
CA ALA A 45 -7.26 15.55 9.56
C ALA A 45 -6.24 14.62 10.24
N ALA A 46 -6.72 13.66 11.04
CA ALA A 46 -5.89 12.59 11.58
C ALA A 46 -5.29 11.73 10.46
N LEU A 47 -6.11 11.30 9.50
CA LEU A 47 -5.67 10.56 8.32
C LEU A 47 -4.54 11.29 7.57
N ALA A 48 -4.73 12.59 7.29
CA ALA A 48 -3.71 13.40 6.63
C ALA A 48 -2.43 13.55 7.48
N ARG A 49 -2.54 13.68 8.81
CA ARG A 49 -1.37 13.69 9.71
C ARG A 49 -0.60 12.37 9.64
N VAL A 50 -1.29 11.23 9.69
CA VAL A 50 -0.69 9.89 9.60
C VAL A 50 0.07 9.74 8.28
N ILE A 51 -0.58 10.00 7.14
CA ILE A 51 0.07 9.88 5.82
C ILE A 51 1.32 10.78 5.73
N ARG A 52 1.23 12.04 6.19
CA ARG A 52 2.40 12.95 6.17
C ARG A 52 3.55 12.44 7.03
N ALA A 53 3.26 11.91 8.22
CA ALA A 53 4.29 11.44 9.13
C ALA A 53 5.02 10.20 8.59
N CYS A 54 4.36 9.37 7.79
CA CYS A 54 4.99 8.25 7.07
C CYS A 54 6.01 8.72 6.01
N ARG A 55 5.86 9.96 5.51
CA ARG A 55 6.67 10.56 4.43
C ARG A 55 6.78 9.65 3.19
N PRO A 56 5.65 9.17 2.63
CA PRO A 56 5.70 8.28 1.48
C PRO A 56 6.09 9.02 0.20
N ASP A 57 6.74 8.31 -0.71
CA ASP A 57 6.84 8.71 -2.12
C ASP A 57 5.62 8.31 -2.91
N VAL A 58 4.98 7.20 -2.52
CA VAL A 58 3.81 6.64 -3.20
C VAL A 58 2.82 6.14 -2.15
N VAL A 59 1.53 6.41 -2.34
CA VAL A 59 0.46 5.85 -1.51
C VAL A 59 -0.49 5.06 -2.39
N CYS A 60 -0.62 3.77 -2.11
CA CYS A 60 -1.69 2.90 -2.57
C CYS A 60 -2.86 3.05 -1.59
N VAL A 61 -3.88 3.80 -1.99
CA VAL A 61 -5.06 4.05 -1.17
C VAL A 61 -6.15 3.04 -1.53
N GLN A 62 -6.80 2.44 -0.53
CA GLN A 62 -7.99 1.61 -0.69
C GLN A 62 -9.23 2.31 -0.12
N GLU A 63 -10.40 1.95 -0.65
CA GLU A 63 -11.67 2.63 -0.34
C GLU A 63 -11.60 4.15 -0.49
N ALA A 64 -10.92 4.68 -1.50
CA ALA A 64 -11.01 6.09 -1.77
C ALA A 64 -12.46 6.47 -2.11
N PRO A 65 -12.91 7.71 -1.79
CA PRO A 65 -14.23 8.17 -2.17
C PRO A 65 -14.48 7.94 -3.67
N ARG A 66 -15.65 7.39 -4.01
CA ARG A 66 -15.99 6.99 -5.38
C ARG A 66 -17.34 7.51 -5.90
N PHE A 67 -18.02 8.32 -5.10
CA PHE A 67 -19.34 8.89 -5.41
C PHE A 67 -19.26 10.39 -5.74
N TYR A 68 -20.39 11.09 -5.73
CA TYR A 68 -20.45 12.51 -6.03
C TYR A 68 -19.39 13.31 -5.25
N GLY A 69 -18.66 14.18 -5.96
CA GLY A 69 -17.59 14.97 -5.37
C GLY A 69 -16.28 14.21 -5.10
N TRP A 70 -16.14 12.95 -5.53
CA TRP A 70 -14.93 12.16 -5.25
C TRP A 70 -13.64 12.85 -5.68
N ARG A 71 -13.61 13.53 -6.83
CA ARG A 71 -12.41 14.27 -7.30
C ARG A 71 -12.03 15.39 -6.33
N LYS A 72 -13.01 16.07 -5.72
CA LYS A 72 -12.77 17.10 -4.69
C LYS A 72 -12.21 16.47 -3.41
N ALA A 73 -12.71 15.29 -3.03
CA ALA A 73 -12.22 14.55 -1.87
C ALA A 73 -10.78 14.04 -2.10
N ALA A 74 -10.50 13.44 -3.26
CA ALA A 74 -9.17 13.04 -3.68
C ALA A 74 -8.19 14.22 -3.67
N ALA A 75 -8.53 15.32 -4.35
CA ALA A 75 -7.69 16.53 -4.36
C ALA A 75 -7.47 17.14 -2.97
N ARG A 76 -8.47 17.06 -2.07
CA ARG A 76 -8.33 17.46 -0.67
C ARG A 76 -7.32 16.57 0.03
N LEU A 77 -7.50 15.24 -0.04
CA LEU A 77 -6.60 14.28 0.61
C LEU A 77 -5.16 14.46 0.11
N SER A 78 -4.94 14.52 -1.20
CA SER A 78 -3.61 14.75 -1.80
C SER A 78 -2.98 16.03 -1.22
N ARG A 79 -3.69 17.16 -1.27
CA ARG A 79 -3.18 18.43 -0.75
C ARG A 79 -2.87 18.38 0.74
N THR A 80 -3.80 17.85 1.56
CA THR A 80 -3.61 17.80 3.02
C THR A 80 -2.54 16.80 3.45
N SER A 81 -2.25 15.79 2.61
CA SER A 81 -1.18 14.83 2.83
C SER A 81 0.16 15.24 2.21
N GLY A 82 0.24 16.38 1.52
CA GLY A 82 1.47 16.85 0.86
C GLY A 82 1.85 16.04 -0.39
N LEU A 83 0.86 15.42 -1.03
CA LEU A 83 1.01 14.55 -2.19
C LEU A 83 0.22 15.10 -3.38
N VAL A 84 0.41 14.48 -4.54
CA VAL A 84 -0.35 14.73 -5.77
C VAL A 84 -1.14 13.48 -6.16
N TYR A 85 -2.27 13.69 -6.81
CA TYR A 85 -3.09 12.62 -7.37
C TYR A 85 -2.44 12.05 -8.65
N VAL A 86 -2.39 10.73 -8.77
CA VAL A 86 -1.87 10.03 -9.96
C VAL A 86 -2.99 9.34 -10.73
N SER A 87 -3.70 8.40 -10.10
CA SER A 87 -4.73 7.57 -10.77
C SER A 87 -5.77 7.03 -9.78
N GLY A 88 -6.90 6.54 -10.29
CA GLY A 88 -7.89 5.78 -9.54
C GLY A 88 -8.96 6.60 -8.81
N GLY A 89 -9.40 6.10 -7.67
CA GLY A 89 -10.60 6.57 -6.98
C GLY A 89 -11.83 5.96 -7.63
N ALA A 90 -12.77 6.79 -8.11
CA ALA A 90 -14.01 6.27 -8.67
C ALA A 90 -13.82 5.42 -9.93
N THR A 91 -12.83 5.78 -10.77
CA THR A 91 -12.52 5.10 -12.04
C THR A 91 -11.97 3.69 -11.86
N ALA A 92 -11.33 3.42 -10.71
CA ALA A 92 -10.86 2.08 -10.32
C ALA A 92 -11.78 1.42 -9.28
N ALA A 93 -12.97 1.96 -9.02
CA ALA A 93 -13.92 1.49 -8.01
C ALA A 93 -13.41 1.48 -6.54
N GLY A 94 -12.45 2.35 -6.20
CA GLY A 94 -11.99 2.55 -4.82
C GLY A 94 -10.46 2.68 -4.69
N PRO A 95 -9.66 1.80 -5.30
CA PRO A 95 -8.21 1.94 -5.29
C PRO A 95 -7.74 3.23 -5.97
N MET A 96 -6.73 3.88 -5.40
CA MET A 96 -6.18 5.14 -5.89
C MET A 96 -4.68 5.18 -5.63
N ILE A 97 -3.93 5.89 -6.48
CA ILE A 97 -2.50 6.15 -6.31
C ILE A 97 -2.30 7.65 -6.08
N LEU A 98 -1.58 7.98 -5.01
CA LEU A 98 -1.00 9.31 -4.78
C LEU A 98 0.53 9.21 -4.83
N SER A 99 1.21 10.30 -5.14
CA SER A 99 2.67 10.34 -5.11
C SER A 99 3.23 11.65 -4.56
N SER A 100 4.50 11.63 -4.14
CA SER A 100 5.29 12.83 -3.96
C SER A 100 5.67 13.41 -5.33
N LEU A 101 6.23 14.62 -5.33
CA LEU A 101 6.75 15.26 -6.55
C LEU A 101 8.06 14.62 -7.06
N ARG A 102 8.67 13.69 -6.32
CA ARG A 102 9.84 12.93 -6.80
C ARG A 102 9.47 11.94 -7.91
N ALA A 103 8.22 11.48 -7.92
CA ALA A 103 7.74 10.52 -8.90
C ALA A 103 7.37 11.23 -10.20
N HIS A 104 8.07 10.91 -11.27
CA HIS A 104 7.62 11.26 -12.62
C HIS A 104 6.65 10.20 -13.12
N VAL A 105 5.40 10.58 -13.40
CA VAL A 105 4.37 9.67 -13.90
C VAL A 105 4.56 9.50 -15.41
N GLU A 106 5.00 8.32 -15.85
CA GLU A 106 5.16 8.02 -17.27
C GLU A 106 3.86 7.51 -17.88
N ARG A 107 3.14 6.67 -17.14
CA ARG A 107 1.84 6.11 -17.53
C ARG A 107 0.99 5.87 -16.30
N ALA A 108 -0.30 6.06 -16.43
CA ALA A 108 -1.29 5.69 -15.42
C ALA A 108 -2.54 5.13 -16.10
N GLU A 109 -3.14 4.11 -15.49
CA GLU A 109 -4.32 3.45 -16.03
C GLU A 109 -5.13 2.82 -14.89
N ASP A 110 -6.45 2.93 -15.01
CA ASP A 110 -7.41 2.33 -14.09
C ASP A 110 -8.12 1.17 -14.78
N VAL A 111 -8.20 0.03 -14.11
CA VAL A 111 -8.77 -1.21 -14.66
C VAL A 111 -9.92 -1.66 -13.78
N LEU A 112 -11.10 -1.88 -14.34
CA LEU A 112 -12.19 -2.54 -13.63
C LEU A 112 -12.08 -4.06 -13.79
N LEU A 113 -12.25 -4.80 -12.70
CA LEU A 113 -12.20 -6.26 -12.72
C LEU A 113 -13.55 -6.84 -13.16
N PRO A 114 -13.57 -8.09 -13.68
CA PRO A 114 -14.81 -8.82 -13.89
C PRO A 114 -15.68 -8.78 -12.63
N ARG A 115 -16.96 -8.43 -12.81
CA ARG A 115 -17.91 -8.28 -11.70
C ARG A 115 -18.67 -9.57 -11.48
N THR A 116 -18.62 -10.10 -10.27
CA THR A 116 -19.55 -11.16 -9.84
C THR A 116 -20.88 -10.53 -9.41
N PRO A 117 -22.03 -10.98 -9.94
CA PRO A 117 -23.34 -10.49 -9.50
C PRO A 117 -23.53 -10.63 -7.98
N GLY A 118 -24.08 -9.60 -7.33
CA GLY A 118 -24.26 -9.55 -5.88
C GLY A 118 -23.02 -9.07 -5.10
N LEU A 119 -21.83 -9.09 -5.70
CA LEU A 119 -20.61 -8.58 -5.08
C LEU A 119 -20.30 -7.14 -5.51
N HIS A 120 -19.42 -6.50 -4.75
CA HIS A 120 -18.96 -5.15 -5.03
C HIS A 120 -18.06 -5.11 -6.26
N GLN A 121 -18.22 -4.10 -7.11
CA GLN A 121 -17.27 -3.83 -8.19
C GLN A 121 -15.86 -3.59 -7.60
N ARG A 122 -14.86 -4.29 -8.13
CA ARG A 122 -13.44 -4.09 -7.84
C ARG A 122 -12.69 -3.56 -9.05
N GLY A 123 -11.52 -3.00 -8.82
CA GLY A 123 -10.64 -2.47 -9.83
C GLY A 123 -9.21 -2.32 -9.32
N PHE A 124 -8.31 -1.94 -10.21
CA PHE A 124 -6.93 -1.59 -9.91
C PHE A 124 -6.68 -0.16 -10.36
N ALA A 125 -5.97 0.60 -9.53
CA ALA A 125 -5.28 1.79 -10.00
C ALA A 125 -3.83 1.40 -10.28
N THR A 126 -3.32 1.74 -11.47
CA THR A 126 -1.94 1.40 -11.85
C THR A 126 -1.18 2.61 -12.36
N ALA A 127 0.13 2.62 -12.13
CA ALA A 127 1.02 3.64 -12.68
C ALA A 127 2.41 3.05 -12.94
N VAL A 128 3.10 3.60 -13.93
CA VAL A 128 4.55 3.45 -14.09
C VAL A 128 5.18 4.77 -13.68
N LEU A 129 5.99 4.71 -12.63
CA LEU A 129 6.64 5.86 -12.02
C LEU A 129 8.15 5.79 -12.24
N ARG A 130 8.76 6.91 -12.57
CA ARG A 130 10.21 7.05 -12.68
C ARG A 130 10.76 7.93 -11.56
N PHE A 131 11.81 7.44 -10.90
CA PHE A 131 12.57 8.15 -9.87
C PHE A 131 14.02 8.22 -10.33
N GLY A 132 14.42 9.34 -10.93
CA GLY A 132 15.74 9.44 -11.56
C GLY A 132 15.89 8.41 -12.70
N ARG A 133 16.80 7.45 -12.51
CA ARG A 133 17.08 6.33 -13.44
C ARG A 133 16.35 5.03 -13.10
N ALA A 134 15.66 4.97 -11.97
CA ALA A 134 14.89 3.79 -11.60
C ALA A 134 13.44 3.91 -12.07
N ARG A 135 12.88 2.80 -12.55
CA ARG A 135 11.51 2.70 -13.07
C ARG A 135 10.73 1.66 -12.27
N LEU A 136 9.57 2.04 -11.75
CA LEU A 136 8.76 1.23 -10.84
C LEU A 136 7.31 1.20 -11.29
N GLY A 137 6.79 0.00 -11.54
CA GLY A 137 5.35 -0.24 -11.67
C GLY A 137 4.69 -0.23 -10.30
N VAL A 138 3.54 0.42 -10.17
CA VAL A 138 2.75 0.48 -8.94
C VAL A 138 1.33 0.02 -9.24
N LEU A 139 0.82 -0.89 -8.40
CA LEU A 139 -0.57 -1.33 -8.42
C LEU A 139 -1.19 -1.13 -7.05
N SER A 140 -2.32 -0.42 -6.99
CA SER A 140 -3.19 -0.34 -5.81
C SER A 140 -4.41 -1.20 -6.02
N CYS A 141 -4.74 -2.07 -5.05
CA CYS A 141 -5.91 -2.94 -5.10
C CYS A 141 -6.65 -3.03 -3.76
N HIS A 142 -7.93 -3.37 -3.85
CA HIS A 142 -8.74 -3.82 -2.72
C HIS A 142 -9.51 -5.05 -3.19
N LEU A 143 -9.12 -6.24 -2.72
CA LEU A 143 -9.69 -7.49 -3.21
C LEU A 143 -11.07 -7.78 -2.60
N SER A 144 -11.77 -8.76 -3.14
CA SER A 144 -13.08 -9.18 -2.65
C SER A 144 -12.99 -9.81 -1.26
N VAL A 145 -14.08 -9.72 -0.50
CA VAL A 145 -14.27 -10.50 0.74
C VAL A 145 -14.71 -11.94 0.44
N ASP A 146 -15.26 -12.18 -0.75
CA ASP A 146 -15.63 -13.52 -1.21
C ASP A 146 -14.38 -14.30 -1.65
N ASP A 147 -14.22 -15.54 -1.17
CA ASP A 147 -12.99 -16.32 -1.38
C ASP A 147 -12.73 -16.66 -2.86
N HIS A 148 -13.77 -17.06 -3.59
CA HIS A 148 -13.64 -17.45 -4.99
C HIS A 148 -13.31 -16.24 -5.88
N GLU A 149 -14.03 -15.13 -5.69
CA GLU A 149 -13.76 -13.90 -6.41
C GLU A 149 -12.37 -13.35 -6.03
N ARG A 150 -12.02 -13.35 -4.74
CA ARG A 150 -10.71 -12.89 -4.24
C ARG A 150 -9.56 -13.67 -4.88
N TYR A 151 -9.65 -14.99 -4.95
CA TYR A 151 -8.61 -15.81 -5.58
C TYR A 151 -8.46 -15.54 -7.08
N ALA A 152 -9.57 -15.37 -7.80
CA ALA A 152 -9.53 -14.98 -9.21
C ALA A 152 -8.89 -13.59 -9.40
N GLN A 153 -9.20 -12.64 -8.51
CA GLN A 153 -8.61 -11.30 -8.54
C GLN A 153 -7.11 -11.31 -8.19
N GLY A 154 -6.66 -12.19 -7.29
CA GLY A 154 -5.24 -12.37 -7.00
C GLY A 154 -4.42 -12.78 -8.24
N ARG A 155 -4.97 -13.64 -9.09
CA ARG A 155 -4.35 -13.97 -10.39
C ARG A 155 -4.28 -12.76 -11.32
N LEU A 156 -5.35 -11.97 -11.36
CA LEU A 156 -5.39 -10.73 -12.15
C LEU A 156 -4.39 -9.68 -11.66
N VAL A 157 -4.04 -9.67 -10.37
CA VAL A 157 -2.95 -8.83 -9.85
C VAL A 157 -1.63 -9.21 -10.51
N LEU A 158 -1.29 -10.51 -10.54
CA LEU A 158 -0.05 -11.00 -11.16
C LEU A 158 -0.03 -10.71 -12.66
N ASP A 159 -1.12 -11.00 -13.37
CA ASP A 159 -1.26 -10.72 -14.79
C ASP A 159 -1.08 -9.22 -15.08
N ARG A 160 -1.67 -8.36 -14.25
CA ARG A 160 -1.58 -6.92 -14.43
C ARG A 160 -0.20 -6.37 -14.12
N LEU A 161 0.49 -6.88 -13.10
CA LEU A 161 1.87 -6.51 -12.79
C LEU A 161 2.80 -6.84 -13.96
N SER A 162 2.66 -8.04 -14.54
CA SER A 162 3.40 -8.44 -15.75
C SER A 162 3.13 -7.50 -16.93
N ALA A 163 1.85 -7.15 -17.15
CA ALA A 163 1.44 -6.25 -18.25
C ALA A 163 1.89 -4.79 -18.08
N LEU A 164 2.49 -4.41 -16.94
CA LEU A 164 3.09 -3.08 -16.80
C LEU A 164 4.36 -2.92 -17.65
N ASP A 165 4.99 -4.03 -18.04
CA ASP A 165 6.19 -4.09 -18.88
C ASP A 165 7.33 -3.21 -18.33
N VAL A 166 7.65 -3.45 -17.06
CA VAL A 166 8.71 -2.79 -16.31
C VAL A 166 9.49 -3.84 -15.51
N PRO A 167 10.80 -3.64 -15.29
CA PRO A 167 11.62 -4.64 -14.61
C PRO A 167 11.29 -4.79 -13.13
N TYR A 168 10.75 -3.74 -12.49
CA TYR A 168 10.44 -3.73 -11.08
C TYR A 168 9.02 -3.22 -10.83
N ALA A 169 8.27 -3.90 -9.98
CA ALA A 169 6.94 -3.47 -9.59
C ALA A 169 6.63 -3.72 -8.11
N VAL A 170 5.65 -2.98 -7.60
CA VAL A 170 5.11 -3.09 -6.25
C VAL A 170 3.59 -3.11 -6.31
N VAL A 171 2.97 -3.91 -5.45
CA VAL A 171 1.52 -3.87 -5.19
C VAL A 171 1.27 -3.57 -3.71
N GLY A 172 0.45 -2.54 -3.45
CA GLY A 172 -0.03 -2.20 -2.13
C GLY A 172 -1.54 -2.34 -2.08
N GLY A 173 -2.06 -3.08 -1.10
CA GLY A 173 -3.48 -3.37 -1.05
C GLY A 173 -4.02 -3.76 0.30
N ASP A 174 -5.36 -3.75 0.35
CA ASP A 174 -6.16 -4.56 1.26
C ASP A 174 -6.54 -5.84 0.49
N PHE A 175 -5.95 -6.95 0.89
CA PHE A 175 -6.11 -8.22 0.22
C PHE A 175 -7.32 -8.99 0.72
N ASN A 176 -7.97 -8.59 1.84
CA ASN A 176 -9.03 -9.37 2.49
C ASN A 176 -8.67 -10.86 2.71
N ASP A 177 -7.38 -11.18 2.78
CA ASP A 177 -6.87 -12.53 3.01
C ASP A 177 -5.71 -12.46 3.99
N ARG A 178 -5.62 -13.49 4.83
CA ARG A 178 -4.56 -13.60 5.83
C ARG A 178 -3.34 -14.31 5.21
N PRO A 179 -2.16 -14.27 5.86
CA PRO A 179 -0.94 -14.88 5.32
C PRO A 179 -1.02 -16.39 5.08
N ASP A 180 -1.86 -17.08 5.86
CA ASP A 180 -2.21 -18.50 5.71
C ASP A 180 -3.37 -18.75 4.72
N GLY A 181 -3.93 -17.68 4.15
CA GLY A 181 -5.00 -17.69 3.16
C GLY A 181 -4.50 -18.00 1.75
N ARG A 182 -5.39 -18.56 0.94
CA ARG A 182 -5.06 -19.10 -0.39
C ARG A 182 -4.63 -18.02 -1.38
N THR A 183 -5.26 -16.85 -1.35
CA THR A 183 -4.95 -15.75 -2.27
C THR A 183 -3.68 -15.03 -1.82
N PHE A 184 -3.48 -14.84 -0.52
CA PHE A 184 -2.24 -14.29 0.00
C PHE A 184 -1.05 -15.19 -0.34
N GLY A 185 -1.18 -16.49 -0.10
CA GLY A 185 -0.18 -17.49 -0.45
C GLY A 185 0.17 -17.47 -1.94
N LEU A 186 -0.84 -17.44 -2.83
CA LEU A 186 -0.64 -17.31 -4.28
C LEU A 186 0.24 -16.09 -4.64
N LEU A 187 0.00 -14.94 -4.00
CA LEU A 187 0.78 -13.73 -4.24
C LEU A 187 2.18 -13.85 -3.65
N ALA A 188 2.33 -14.40 -2.44
CA ALA A 188 3.60 -14.60 -1.76
C ALA A 188 4.49 -15.66 -2.45
N ASP A 189 3.91 -16.61 -3.17
CA ASP A 189 4.64 -17.58 -3.99
C ASP A 189 5.28 -16.94 -5.23
N SER A 190 4.73 -15.80 -5.69
CA SER A 190 5.18 -15.12 -6.92
C SER A 190 5.87 -13.78 -6.66
N LEU A 191 5.69 -13.19 -5.47
CA LEU A 191 6.16 -11.86 -5.08
C LEU A 191 6.72 -11.91 -3.65
N GLN A 192 7.60 -10.97 -3.33
CA GLN A 192 8.13 -10.79 -1.98
C GLN A 192 7.08 -10.12 -1.09
N ASP A 193 6.53 -10.82 -0.09
CA ASP A 193 5.77 -10.18 1.00
C ASP A 193 6.73 -9.30 1.80
N GLY A 194 6.54 -7.98 1.73
CA GLY A 194 7.46 -7.02 2.33
C GLY A 194 7.68 -7.26 3.83
N TRP A 195 6.60 -7.51 4.59
CA TRP A 195 6.74 -7.71 6.04
C TRP A 195 7.48 -9.01 6.34
N ALA A 196 7.14 -10.11 5.65
CA ALA A 196 7.82 -11.39 5.84
C ALA A 196 9.29 -11.36 5.40
N THR A 197 9.61 -10.56 4.38
CA THR A 197 10.96 -10.45 3.80
C THR A 197 11.89 -9.66 4.72
N ASN A 198 11.44 -8.51 5.24
CA ASN A 198 12.22 -7.69 6.17
C ASN A 198 11.29 -6.98 7.17
N PRO A 199 10.94 -7.65 8.28
CA PRO A 199 9.96 -7.14 9.24
C PRO A 199 10.42 -5.82 9.87
N TRP A 200 9.54 -4.81 9.83
CA TRP A 200 9.72 -3.55 10.55
C TRP A 200 8.39 -3.07 11.13
N GLY A 201 8.39 -2.46 12.32
CA GLY A 201 7.16 -2.04 12.99
C GLY A 201 6.28 -3.22 13.42
N ARG A 202 4.95 -3.05 13.39
CA ARG A 202 3.99 -4.12 13.74
C ARG A 202 3.54 -4.89 12.51
N GLU A 203 3.18 -6.16 12.72
CA GLU A 203 2.63 -7.04 11.68
C GLU A 203 1.15 -6.74 11.37
N HIS A 204 0.34 -6.58 12.41
CA HIS A 204 -1.11 -6.58 12.30
C HIS A 204 -1.65 -5.21 11.91
N THR A 205 -2.51 -5.21 10.89
CA THR A 205 -3.07 -4.03 10.24
C THR A 205 -4.42 -3.62 10.81
N THR A 206 -4.92 -4.35 11.82
CA THR A 206 -6.12 -3.96 12.55
C THR A 206 -5.83 -2.90 13.62
N ARG A 207 -6.81 -2.01 13.79
CA ARG A 207 -6.80 -1.00 14.85
C ARG A 207 -6.68 -1.67 16.23
N LEU A 208 -6.04 -0.95 17.16
CA LEU A 208 -5.90 -1.41 18.54
C LEU A 208 -7.28 -1.58 19.20
N GLY A 209 -7.57 -2.79 19.67
CA GLY A 209 -8.83 -3.18 20.29
C GLY A 209 -9.64 -4.20 19.47
N ASP A 210 -9.33 -4.33 18.18
CA ASP A 210 -10.00 -5.29 17.28
C ASP A 210 -9.22 -6.63 17.21
N PRO A 211 -9.86 -7.72 16.75
CA PRO A 211 -9.15 -8.97 16.49
C PRO A 211 -7.93 -8.76 15.59
N LEU A 212 -6.81 -9.40 15.93
CA LEU A 212 -5.56 -9.22 15.19
C LEU A 212 -5.66 -9.86 13.79
N GLN A 213 -5.47 -9.04 12.76
CA GLN A 213 -5.41 -9.49 11.38
C GLN A 213 -4.29 -8.77 10.63
N ARG A 214 -3.71 -9.46 9.64
CA ARG A 214 -2.84 -8.87 8.63
C ARG A 214 -3.48 -9.20 7.28
N ILE A 215 -4.26 -8.25 6.79
CA ILE A 215 -4.95 -8.35 5.49
C ILE A 215 -4.49 -7.26 4.53
N ASP A 216 -3.85 -6.21 5.04
CA ASP A 216 -3.17 -5.22 4.22
C ASP A 216 -1.69 -5.58 4.09
N ALA A 217 -1.12 -5.40 2.90
CA ALA A 217 0.28 -5.72 2.63
C ALA A 217 0.87 -4.84 1.52
N VAL A 218 2.19 -4.88 1.44
CA VAL A 218 2.97 -4.39 0.30
C VAL A 218 3.81 -5.57 -0.20
N PHE A 219 3.57 -5.99 -1.45
CA PHE A 219 4.40 -6.98 -2.12
C PHE A 219 5.27 -6.33 -3.19
N ALA A 220 6.46 -6.88 -3.42
CA ALA A 220 7.37 -6.41 -4.46
C ALA A 220 7.81 -7.56 -5.38
N THR A 221 8.07 -7.26 -6.66
CA THR A 221 8.67 -8.23 -7.57
C THR A 221 10.10 -8.56 -7.14
N GLU A 222 10.64 -9.67 -7.65
CA GLU A 222 12.07 -9.97 -7.54
C GLU A 222 12.94 -8.81 -8.06
N GLY A 223 14.12 -8.63 -7.47
CA GLY A 223 15.05 -7.54 -7.80
C GLY A 223 14.78 -6.21 -7.08
N VAL A 224 13.58 -6.01 -6.51
CA VAL A 224 13.34 -4.95 -5.53
C VAL A 224 13.78 -5.43 -4.16
N GLU A 225 14.71 -4.72 -3.52
CA GLU A 225 15.16 -5.08 -2.18
C GLU A 225 14.27 -4.43 -1.12
N VAL A 226 13.71 -5.25 -0.22
CA VAL A 226 12.88 -4.78 0.90
C VAL A 226 13.79 -4.37 2.06
N LEU A 227 13.85 -3.08 2.36
CA LEU A 227 14.69 -2.54 3.44
C LEU A 227 14.00 -2.53 4.80
N GLY A 228 12.68 -2.73 4.80
CA GLY A 228 11.83 -2.78 5.98
C GLY A 228 10.39 -2.57 5.57
N CYS A 229 9.47 -3.32 6.15
CA CYS A 229 8.04 -3.19 5.88
C CYS A 229 7.19 -3.54 7.10
N GLY A 230 6.15 -2.76 7.35
CA GLY A 230 5.09 -3.06 8.30
C GLY A 230 4.35 -1.82 8.80
N VAL A 231 3.62 -1.98 9.89
CA VAL A 231 2.79 -0.91 10.47
C VAL A 231 3.66 0.04 11.29
N PRO A 232 3.73 1.34 10.92
CA PRO A 232 4.59 2.30 11.58
C PRO A 232 4.12 2.60 12.99
N MET A 233 5.06 2.61 13.95
CA MET A 233 4.80 2.95 15.34
C MET A 233 5.62 4.19 15.74
N GLY A 234 5.09 5.01 16.64
CA GLY A 234 5.80 6.20 17.13
C GLY A 234 6.11 7.22 16.02
N LEU A 235 5.15 7.45 15.11
CA LEU A 235 5.26 8.45 14.05
C LEU A 235 5.38 9.87 14.64
N ASP A 236 6.38 10.62 14.19
CA ASP A 236 6.62 11.99 14.68
C ASP A 236 5.36 12.87 14.50
N GLY A 237 4.87 13.44 15.61
CA GLY A 237 3.68 14.31 15.61
C GLY A 237 2.35 13.58 15.42
N VAL A 238 2.33 12.25 15.52
CA VAL A 238 1.12 11.41 15.44
C VAL A 238 1.00 10.62 16.73
N ARG A 239 -0.12 10.82 17.44
CA ARG A 239 -0.43 10.06 18.65
C ARG A 239 -1.16 8.77 18.27
N GLU A 240 -1.18 7.79 19.18
CA GLU A 240 -1.96 6.56 18.98
C GLU A 240 -3.45 6.85 18.71
N GLY A 241 -4.00 7.87 19.37
CA GLY A 241 -5.37 8.33 19.13
C GLY A 241 -5.61 8.83 17.70
N ASP A 242 -4.58 9.35 17.01
CA ASP A 242 -4.71 9.76 15.60
C ASP A 242 -4.81 8.53 14.68
N LEU A 243 -4.02 7.48 14.93
CA LEU A 243 -4.15 6.19 14.21
C LEU A 243 -5.54 5.58 14.41
N ARG A 244 -6.07 5.64 15.64
CA ARG A 244 -7.44 5.22 15.97
C ARG A 244 -8.53 6.18 15.49
N ALA A 245 -8.22 7.37 15.03
CA ALA A 245 -9.25 8.30 14.52
C ALA A 245 -9.29 8.32 12.99
N ALA A 246 -8.17 7.98 12.33
CA ALA A 246 -8.00 8.09 10.89
C ALA A 246 -8.89 7.14 10.09
N THR A 247 -8.92 5.85 10.45
CA THR A 247 -9.66 4.76 9.76
C THR A 247 -9.58 3.47 10.57
N ASP A 248 -10.39 2.46 10.26
CA ASP A 248 -10.43 1.15 10.90
C ASP A 248 -9.24 0.25 10.55
N HIS A 249 -8.46 0.61 9.54
CA HIS A 249 -7.18 -0.03 9.22
C HIS A 249 -5.98 0.78 9.75
N LEU A 250 -4.87 0.10 9.95
CA LEU A 250 -3.55 0.71 10.17
C LEU A 250 -2.77 0.70 8.86
N PRO A 251 -1.96 1.73 8.59
CA PRO A 251 -1.17 1.81 7.37
C PRO A 251 -0.06 0.76 7.35
N VAL A 252 0.29 0.25 6.16
CA VAL A 252 1.51 -0.55 5.95
C VAL A 252 2.51 0.28 5.15
N LEU A 253 3.68 0.53 5.73
CA LEU A 253 4.75 1.31 5.11
C LEU A 253 5.93 0.39 4.78
N ALA A 254 6.40 0.46 3.54
CA ALA A 254 7.60 -0.21 3.07
C ALA A 254 8.64 0.79 2.59
N ALA A 255 9.92 0.56 2.94
CA ALA A 255 11.05 1.18 2.26
C ALA A 255 11.68 0.15 1.31
N LEU A 256 11.76 0.51 0.04
CA LEU A 256 12.18 -0.38 -1.04
C LEU A 256 13.36 0.25 -1.77
N ARG A 257 14.43 -0.52 -2.01
CA ARG A 257 15.48 -0.13 -2.95
C ARG A 257 15.16 -0.68 -4.32
N VAL A 258 15.06 0.21 -5.29
CA VAL A 258 14.77 -0.10 -6.70
C VAL A 258 16.02 0.19 -7.52
N PRO A 259 16.58 -0.80 -8.24
CA PRO A 259 17.76 -0.58 -9.08
C PRO A 259 17.48 0.41 -10.23
N ALA A 260 18.55 1.03 -10.72
CA ALA A 260 18.51 1.80 -11.97
C ALA A 260 18.26 0.88 -13.18
N VAL A 261 17.68 1.44 -14.24
CA VAL A 261 17.51 0.80 -15.55
C VAL A 261 18.28 1.53 -16.64
#